data_AF-A0A812YBW0-F1
#
_entry.id   AF-A0A812YBW0-F1
#
_cell.length_a   1.000
_cell.length_b   1.000
_cell.length_c   1.000
_cell.angle_alpha   90.00
_cell.angle_beta   90.00
_cell.angle_gamma   90.00
#
_symmetry.space_group_name_H-M   'P 1'
#
loop_
_entity.id
_entity.type
_entity.pdbx_description
1 polymer ?
#
loop_
_entity_poly.entity_id
_entity_poly.type
_entity_poly.pdbx_seq_one_letter_code
_entity_poly.pdbx_strand_id
1 'polypeptide(L)'
;MLVSPYRSINVAPLPVRSSLSRMALRGTSRAKRVVVIGAGTAGLTVASCLKSPGRKQPQAPQQDIEVTVVEARGRLGGRICTEHFADGSAVDLGAAWVHGACRSNPIMAIVKASGAKLVETDWENDIHFEAVGTETEPHQSKQMDEVELKRSYKHFEALWQLFRMKQSADRREAKKGPIVDQSLMTTLRGLKSKAFRGIDELDKRSQLLLLSAISGETEHDYAATPDELSSTWWDIDDEFDGGHALWKAGYQQLIEHLAEGITVVLDAQVERIEWFAADAGDGPACAVSLRDGRRLEADFCVCTLPLGVLQRDQAALFRPPLPEAKLQALGRLGVGILEKVALRFERCFWESKDVKPHCIYRTPTSESRTLPAACEAPYWVSLRPVTGSNVLVAYFVTGAGRVMARLPEEEAVSRVLALLKSMFSPVEVDAANLLEAKKTAWAEDEWSCGGYSFLAVGATAQDRHALAEPVGPLHFAGEATHDRYPATVHGALLSGRRAASEILAKLSSEAKGYPK
;
A
#
# COMPACT_ATOMS: atom_id res chain seq x y z
N MET A 1 12.79 102.13 31.13
CA MET A 1 12.35 100.92 31.87
C MET A 1 12.50 99.74 30.91
N LEU A 2 13.21 98.63 31.12
CA LEU A 2 14.11 98.10 32.15
C LEU A 2 14.91 96.96 31.43
N VAL A 3 16.25 97.04 31.49
CA VAL A 3 17.24 95.96 31.69
C VAL A 3 17.46 94.83 30.63
N SER A 4 18.67 94.83 30.08
CA SER A 4 19.47 93.72 29.48
C SER A 4 20.13 92.89 30.61
N PRO A 5 20.43 91.56 30.49
CA PRO A 5 21.71 91.13 29.89
C PRO A 5 21.75 89.74 29.20
N TYR A 6 22.77 89.61 28.35
CA TYR A 6 23.37 88.40 27.78
C TYR A 6 23.55 87.20 28.73
N ARG A 7 23.47 85.98 28.18
CA ARG A 7 24.55 84.97 28.28
C ARG A 7 24.39 83.81 27.30
N SER A 8 25.36 83.68 26.41
CA SER A 8 25.67 82.52 25.57
C SER A 8 26.27 81.38 26.40
N ILE A 9 25.85 80.13 26.15
CA ILE A 9 26.54 78.92 26.59
C ILE A 9 26.73 77.99 25.39
N ASN A 10 28.00 77.65 25.13
CA ASN A 10 28.48 76.66 24.17
C ASN A 10 28.00 75.25 24.53
N VAL A 11 27.55 74.47 23.54
CA VAL A 11 27.46 73.01 23.61
C VAL A 11 28.25 72.43 22.43
N ALA A 12 29.21 71.56 22.73
CA ALA A 12 30.17 70.97 21.80
C ALA A 12 29.53 70.07 20.72
N PRO A 13 30.16 69.90 19.55
CA PRO A 13 29.62 69.06 18.47
C PRO A 13 29.79 67.57 18.76
N LEU A 14 28.70 66.82 18.63
CA LEU A 14 28.65 65.35 18.66
C LEU A 14 29.27 64.76 17.38
N PRO A 15 29.97 63.62 17.45
CA PRO A 15 30.71 63.07 16.33
C PRO A 15 29.77 62.45 15.27
N VAL A 16 29.93 62.89 14.03
CA VAL A 16 29.31 62.31 12.83
C VAL A 16 29.98 60.96 12.55
N ARG A 17 29.26 59.86 12.78
CA ARG A 17 29.63 58.54 12.26
C ARG A 17 28.90 58.29 10.94
N SER A 18 29.68 58.14 9.88
CA SER A 18 29.26 57.71 8.56
C SER A 18 28.67 56.30 8.61
N SER A 19 27.34 56.18 8.49
CA SER A 19 26.72 54.89 8.17
C SER A 19 26.70 54.71 6.65
N LEU A 20 27.77 54.12 6.12
CA LEU A 20 27.66 53.40 4.86
C LEU A 20 26.69 52.24 5.11
N SER A 21 25.47 52.39 4.60
CA SER A 21 24.50 51.31 4.53
C SER A 21 25.12 50.16 3.73
N ARG A 22 25.56 49.11 4.41
CA ARG A 22 25.72 47.79 3.78
C ARG A 22 24.32 47.34 3.38
N MET A 23 23.90 47.68 2.17
CA MET A 23 22.95 46.84 1.45
C MET A 23 23.64 45.49 1.30
N ALA A 24 23.36 44.57 2.23
CA ALA A 24 23.61 43.17 2.01
C ALA A 24 22.85 42.80 0.74
N LEU A 25 23.59 42.55 -0.33
CA LEU A 25 23.10 41.78 -1.47
C LEU A 25 22.52 40.50 -0.87
N ARG A 26 21.18 40.41 -0.78
CA ARG A 26 20.50 39.13 -0.57
C ARG A 26 20.90 38.30 -1.79
N GLY A 27 21.87 37.40 -1.60
CA GLY A 27 22.21 36.43 -2.62
C GLY A 27 20.94 35.74 -3.07
N THR A 28 20.67 35.75 -4.36
CA THR A 28 19.58 34.99 -4.97
C THR A 28 19.87 33.52 -4.72
N SER A 29 19.25 32.92 -3.69
CA SER A 29 19.46 31.50 -3.41
C SER A 29 18.92 30.69 -4.57
N ARG A 30 19.76 29.83 -5.17
CA ARG A 30 19.35 28.91 -6.24
C ARG A 30 18.14 28.08 -5.79
N ALA A 31 17.21 27.83 -6.71
CA ALA A 31 16.09 26.92 -6.47
C ALA A 31 16.59 25.56 -5.95
N LYS A 32 15.94 25.04 -4.91
CA LYS A 32 16.27 23.73 -4.33
C LYS A 32 15.63 22.66 -5.20
N ARG A 33 16.42 21.68 -5.64
CA ARG A 33 15.98 20.59 -6.52
C ARG A 33 15.66 19.35 -5.71
N VAL A 34 14.52 18.74 -5.97
CA VAL A 34 14.11 17.45 -5.38
C VAL A 34 13.77 16.48 -6.49
N VAL A 35 14.41 15.31 -6.48
CA VAL A 35 14.04 14.19 -7.35
C VAL A 35 13.20 13.20 -6.55
N VAL A 36 12.04 12.82 -7.07
CA VAL A 36 11.17 11.80 -6.49
C VAL A 36 11.16 10.59 -7.43
N ILE A 37 11.50 9.42 -6.90
CA ILE A 37 11.58 8.16 -7.64
C ILE A 37 10.29 7.39 -7.42
N GLY A 38 9.50 7.25 -8.48
CA GLY A 38 8.19 6.62 -8.52
C GLY A 38 7.04 7.63 -8.53
N ALA A 39 6.13 7.51 -9.49
CA ALA A 39 4.89 8.28 -9.61
C ALA A 39 3.66 7.51 -9.10
N GLY A 40 3.85 6.69 -8.06
CA GLY A 40 2.75 6.14 -7.25
C GLY A 40 2.20 7.15 -6.25
N THR A 41 1.19 6.75 -5.47
CA THR A 41 0.52 7.62 -4.48
C THR A 41 1.49 8.36 -3.56
N ALA A 42 2.51 7.66 -3.03
CA ALA A 42 3.50 8.28 -2.14
C ALA A 42 4.32 9.37 -2.84
N GLY A 43 4.90 9.06 -4.01
CA GLY A 43 5.74 10.01 -4.75
C GLY A 43 4.97 11.22 -5.26
N LEU A 44 3.77 11.03 -5.80
CA LEU A 44 2.92 12.15 -6.22
C LEU A 44 2.48 13.01 -5.02
N THR A 45 2.23 12.39 -3.86
CA THR A 45 1.93 13.15 -2.64
C THR A 45 3.12 13.99 -2.18
N VAL A 46 4.35 13.46 -2.24
CA VAL A 46 5.57 14.22 -1.95
C VAL A 46 5.66 15.45 -2.85
N ALA A 47 5.56 15.24 -4.16
CA ALA A 47 5.69 16.30 -5.14
C ALA A 47 4.57 17.37 -5.00
N SER A 48 3.33 16.94 -4.76
CA SER A 48 2.19 17.84 -4.50
C SER A 48 2.43 18.70 -3.25
N CYS A 49 2.86 18.09 -2.14
CA CYS A 49 3.14 18.81 -0.88
C CYS A 49 4.34 19.76 -0.99
N LEU A 50 5.40 19.41 -1.73
CA LEU A 50 6.55 20.29 -1.92
C LEU A 50 6.24 21.48 -2.84
N LYS A 51 5.40 21.28 -3.86
CA LYS A 51 4.98 22.34 -4.79
C LYS A 51 4.00 23.32 -4.14
N SER A 52 3.12 22.83 -3.26
CA SER A 52 2.10 23.65 -2.60
C SER A 52 1.96 23.24 -1.14
N PRO A 53 2.92 23.65 -0.27
CA PRO A 53 2.91 23.27 1.12
C PRO A 53 1.63 23.76 1.80
N GLY A 54 0.91 22.85 2.43
CA GLY A 54 -0.35 23.17 3.10
C GLY A 54 -0.13 24.12 4.29
N ARG A 55 -1.18 24.83 4.71
CA ARG A 55 -1.12 25.80 5.83
C ARG A 55 -0.59 25.24 7.17
N LYS A 56 -0.62 23.91 7.35
CA LYS A 56 -0.16 23.21 8.56
C LYS A 56 1.24 22.60 8.44
N GLN A 57 1.86 22.61 7.25
CA GLN A 57 3.24 22.15 7.08
C GLN A 57 4.22 23.28 7.40
N PRO A 58 5.46 22.96 7.81
CA PRO A 58 6.52 23.96 7.92
C PRO A 58 6.62 24.73 6.61
N GLN A 59 6.43 26.05 6.69
CA GLN A 59 6.58 26.93 5.54
C GLN A 59 8.09 27.13 5.35
N ALA A 60 8.63 26.60 4.24
CA ALA A 60 9.92 27.08 3.79
C ALA A 60 9.80 28.59 3.51
N PRO A 61 10.79 29.43 3.87
CA PRO A 61 10.86 30.78 3.34
C PRO A 61 10.84 30.71 1.81
N GLN A 62 10.43 31.80 1.17
CA GLN A 62 10.20 32.01 -0.28
C GLN A 62 11.35 31.52 -1.19
N GLN A 63 11.61 30.22 -1.20
CA GLN A 63 12.61 29.48 -1.94
C GLN A 63 11.84 28.63 -2.95
N ASP A 64 12.18 28.80 -4.22
CA ASP A 64 11.61 27.98 -5.28
C ASP A 64 12.12 26.53 -5.11
N ILE A 65 11.20 25.59 -4.90
CA ILE A 65 11.48 24.15 -4.89
C ILE A 65 11.10 23.61 -6.26
N GLU A 66 12.09 23.09 -6.99
CA GLU A 66 11.90 22.41 -8.25
C GLU A 66 11.79 20.90 -7.98
N VAL A 67 10.64 20.30 -8.33
CA VAL A 67 10.41 18.87 -8.15
C VAL A 67 10.34 18.18 -9.50
N THR A 68 11.16 17.14 -9.67
CA THR A 68 11.09 16.22 -10.81
C THR A 68 10.70 14.84 -10.30
N VAL A 69 9.58 14.30 -10.79
CA VAL A 69 9.20 12.91 -10.53
C VAL A 69 9.66 12.06 -11.71
N VAL A 70 10.35 10.95 -11.44
CA VAL A 70 10.72 9.95 -12.46
C VAL A 70 9.96 8.65 -12.22
N GLU A 71 9.40 8.07 -13.27
CA GLU A 71 8.60 6.85 -13.24
C GLU A 71 9.10 5.88 -14.30
N ALA A 72 9.34 4.64 -13.91
CA ALA A 72 9.86 3.62 -14.82
C ALA A 72 8.81 3.17 -15.85
N ARG A 73 7.53 3.20 -15.47
CA ARG A 73 6.42 2.83 -16.35
C ARG A 73 6.07 3.96 -17.32
N GLY A 74 5.41 3.61 -18.42
CA GLY A 74 4.70 4.54 -19.30
C GLY A 74 3.37 5.06 -18.72
N ARG A 75 3.11 4.91 -17.42
CA ARG A 75 1.86 5.36 -16.75
C ARG A 75 2.10 5.78 -15.30
N LEU A 76 1.21 6.63 -14.80
CA LEU A 76 1.17 7.02 -13.38
C LEU A 76 0.51 5.92 -12.51
N GLY A 77 0.68 6.04 -11.20
CA GLY A 77 -0.11 5.32 -10.19
C GLY A 77 0.57 4.10 -9.58
N GLY A 78 1.55 3.51 -10.24
CA GLY A 78 2.25 2.31 -9.75
C GLY A 78 1.28 1.15 -9.49
N ARG A 79 1.12 0.75 -8.24
CA ARG A 79 0.16 -0.29 -7.78
C ARG A 79 -1.29 0.20 -7.72
N ILE A 80 -1.56 1.44 -8.08
CA ILE A 80 -2.90 1.89 -8.52
C ILE A 80 -2.95 1.71 -10.03
N CYS A 81 -3.86 0.87 -10.50
CA CYS A 81 -4.03 0.53 -11.91
C CYS A 81 -5.51 0.27 -12.18
N THR A 82 -6.20 1.25 -12.74
CA THR A 82 -7.58 1.10 -13.22
C THR A 82 -7.53 0.80 -14.71
N GLU A 83 -8.25 -0.22 -15.14
CA GLU A 83 -8.57 -0.46 -16.53
C GLU A 83 -10.06 -0.32 -16.78
N HIS A 84 -10.43 -0.16 -18.06
CA HIS A 84 -11.82 -0.08 -18.49
C HIS A 84 -12.14 -1.22 -19.44
N PHE A 85 -13.35 -1.75 -19.33
CA PHE A 85 -13.93 -2.64 -20.33
C PHE A 85 -14.54 -1.83 -21.48
N ALA A 86 -14.90 -2.50 -22.57
CA ALA A 86 -15.49 -1.87 -23.75
C ALA A 86 -16.82 -1.13 -23.49
N ASP A 87 -17.54 -1.49 -22.42
CA ASP A 87 -18.77 -0.78 -21.99
C ASP A 87 -18.50 0.46 -21.13
N GLY A 88 -17.22 0.79 -20.90
CA GLY A 88 -16.77 1.92 -20.09
C GLY A 88 -16.78 1.65 -18.58
N SER A 89 -17.13 0.45 -18.13
CA SER A 89 -17.03 0.10 -16.70
C SER A 89 -15.56 -0.03 -16.27
N ALA A 90 -15.26 0.53 -15.10
CA ALA A 90 -13.93 0.51 -14.51
C ALA A 90 -13.70 -0.76 -13.69
N VAL A 91 -12.47 -1.28 -13.74
CA VAL A 91 -11.97 -2.31 -12.84
C VAL A 91 -10.60 -1.91 -12.30
N ASP A 92 -10.45 -1.94 -10.98
CA ASP A 92 -9.16 -1.73 -10.33
C ASP A 92 -8.38 -3.04 -10.27
N LEU A 93 -7.34 -3.14 -11.09
CA LEU A 93 -6.37 -4.24 -11.11
C LEU A 93 -5.35 -4.14 -9.97
N GLY A 94 -5.18 -2.94 -9.41
CA GLY A 94 -4.38 -2.67 -8.22
C GLY A 94 -5.21 -2.61 -6.93
N ALA A 95 -4.96 -1.60 -6.09
CA ALA A 95 -5.85 -1.29 -4.97
C ALA A 95 -7.26 -0.92 -5.47
N ALA A 96 -8.29 -1.43 -4.82
CA ALA A 96 -9.69 -1.19 -5.19
C ALA A 96 -10.49 -0.48 -4.08
N TRP A 97 -10.18 -0.74 -2.81
CA TRP A 97 -10.96 -0.23 -1.67
C TRP A 97 -10.35 0.99 -0.99
N VAL A 98 -11.24 1.88 -0.56
CA VAL A 98 -11.00 2.81 0.55
C VAL A 98 -11.47 2.10 1.82
N HIS A 99 -10.53 1.70 2.68
CA HIS A 99 -10.83 1.12 3.99
C HIS A 99 -11.09 2.25 5.00
N GLY A 100 -12.20 2.18 5.72
CA GLY A 100 -12.64 3.24 6.62
C GLY A 100 -12.98 4.54 5.88
N ALA A 101 -14.09 4.52 5.14
CA ALA A 101 -14.60 5.65 4.36
C ALA A 101 -15.19 6.76 5.27
N CYS A 102 -14.37 7.30 6.17
CA CYS A 102 -14.72 8.33 7.13
C CYS A 102 -13.92 9.61 6.93
N ARG A 103 -14.36 10.69 7.59
CA ARG A 103 -13.75 12.03 7.44
C ARG A 103 -12.27 12.09 7.85
N SER A 104 -11.82 11.25 8.77
CA SER A 104 -10.42 11.22 9.22
C SER A 104 -9.49 10.54 8.23
N ASN A 105 -9.99 9.65 7.38
CA ASN A 105 -9.21 9.05 6.31
C ASN A 105 -8.83 10.11 5.26
N PRO A 106 -7.52 10.34 5.00
CA PRO A 106 -7.06 11.42 4.12
C PRO A 106 -7.52 11.27 2.66
N ILE A 107 -7.88 10.06 2.23
CA ILE A 107 -8.40 9.80 0.88
C ILE A 107 -9.75 10.50 0.68
N MET A 108 -10.58 10.60 1.73
CA MET A 108 -11.92 11.19 1.62
C MET A 108 -11.89 12.69 1.28
N ALA A 109 -10.82 13.39 1.63
CA ALA A 109 -10.63 14.77 1.20
C ALA A 109 -10.43 14.87 -0.32
N ILE A 110 -9.73 13.91 -0.92
CA ILE A 110 -9.47 13.86 -2.37
C ILE A 110 -10.72 13.39 -3.12
N VAL A 111 -11.45 12.40 -2.59
CA VAL A 111 -12.76 11.99 -3.12
C VAL A 111 -13.69 13.20 -3.24
N LYS A 112 -13.76 14.01 -2.17
CA LYS A 112 -14.56 15.24 -2.18
C LYS A 112 -14.04 16.28 -3.19
N ALA A 113 -12.74 16.49 -3.29
CA ALA A 113 -12.15 17.50 -4.18
C ALA A 113 -12.27 17.14 -5.67
N SER A 114 -12.10 15.87 -6.01
CA SER A 114 -12.24 15.34 -7.38
C SER A 114 -13.69 15.19 -7.82
N GLY A 115 -14.66 15.23 -6.90
CA GLY A 115 -16.07 14.93 -7.19
C GLY A 115 -16.32 13.44 -7.47
N ALA A 116 -15.36 12.58 -7.14
CA ALA A 116 -15.48 11.14 -7.32
C ALA A 116 -16.61 10.54 -6.48
N LYS A 117 -17.18 9.44 -6.96
CA LYS A 117 -18.24 8.70 -6.28
C LYS A 117 -17.70 7.37 -5.77
N LEU A 118 -17.99 7.09 -4.51
CA LEU A 118 -17.74 5.81 -3.89
C LEU A 118 -19.04 5.03 -3.75
N VAL A 119 -18.94 3.70 -3.77
CA VAL A 119 -20.03 2.77 -3.47
C VAL A 119 -19.58 1.91 -2.30
N GLU A 120 -20.35 1.90 -1.23
CA GLU A 120 -20.05 1.10 -0.05
C GLU A 120 -20.15 -0.40 -0.38
N THR A 121 -19.25 -1.18 0.21
CA THR A 121 -19.24 -2.63 0.08
C THR A 121 -20.24 -3.22 1.05
N ASP A 122 -21.12 -4.07 0.54
CA ASP A 122 -22.14 -4.75 1.32
C ASP A 122 -21.61 -6.14 1.64
N TRP A 123 -20.91 -6.25 2.77
CA TRP A 123 -20.30 -7.49 3.22
C TRP A 123 -21.31 -8.52 3.74
N GLU A 124 -22.51 -8.06 4.12
CA GLU A 124 -23.57 -8.94 4.62
C GLU A 124 -24.32 -9.62 3.47
N ASN A 125 -24.28 -9.04 2.28
CA ASN A 125 -24.85 -9.61 1.07
C ASN A 125 -23.79 -10.43 0.33
N ASP A 126 -23.52 -11.61 0.88
CA ASP A 126 -22.57 -12.57 0.36
C ASP A 126 -23.21 -13.94 0.04
N ILE A 127 -22.47 -14.79 -0.66
CA ILE A 127 -22.80 -16.21 -0.80
C ILE A 127 -21.55 -17.08 -0.60
N HIS A 128 -21.74 -18.22 0.06
CA HIS A 128 -20.66 -19.15 0.40
C HIS A 128 -20.86 -20.48 -0.31
N PHE A 129 -19.81 -20.98 -0.96
CA PHE A 129 -19.76 -22.29 -1.58
C PHE A 129 -18.77 -23.19 -0.86
N GLU A 130 -19.23 -24.37 -0.48
CA GLU A 130 -18.35 -25.45 -0.07
C GLU A 130 -17.91 -26.24 -1.30
N ALA A 131 -16.61 -26.38 -1.50
CA ALA A 131 -16.07 -27.24 -2.53
C ALA A 131 -16.25 -28.72 -2.17
N VAL A 132 -16.84 -29.52 -3.07
CA VAL A 132 -17.07 -30.96 -2.88
C VAL A 132 -16.23 -31.76 -3.90
N GLY A 133 -15.54 -32.80 -3.43
CA GLY A 133 -14.69 -33.67 -4.26
C GLY A 133 -13.34 -33.99 -3.61
N THR A 134 -12.42 -34.58 -4.37
CA THR A 134 -11.04 -34.87 -3.93
C THR A 134 -10.04 -33.98 -4.67
N GLU A 135 -8.76 -34.01 -4.27
CA GLU A 135 -7.67 -33.31 -4.98
C GLU A 135 -7.51 -33.75 -6.45
N THR A 136 -7.97 -34.95 -6.82
CA THR A 136 -7.79 -35.55 -8.15
C THR A 136 -9.07 -35.63 -8.98
N GLU A 137 -10.25 -35.56 -8.35
CA GLU A 137 -11.55 -35.50 -9.03
C GLU A 137 -12.37 -34.34 -8.47
N PRO A 138 -12.15 -33.13 -9.00
CA PRO A 138 -12.83 -31.98 -8.48
C PRO A 138 -14.09 -31.66 -9.31
N HIS A 139 -15.07 -31.05 -8.63
CA HIS A 139 -15.94 -29.98 -9.16
C HIS A 139 -17.46 -30.26 -9.24
N GLN A 140 -18.08 -30.42 -8.08
CA GLN A 140 -19.29 -29.64 -7.78
C GLN A 140 -19.03 -28.83 -6.51
N SER A 141 -19.51 -27.58 -6.44
CA SER A 141 -19.57 -26.86 -5.17
C SER A 141 -21.02 -26.86 -4.69
N LYS A 142 -21.21 -26.96 -3.39
CA LYS A 142 -22.52 -26.87 -2.74
C LYS A 142 -22.63 -25.50 -2.11
N GLN A 143 -23.67 -24.73 -2.44
CA GLN A 143 -23.96 -23.51 -1.71
C GLN A 143 -24.30 -23.86 -0.25
N MET A 144 -23.62 -23.20 0.69
CA MET A 144 -23.83 -23.41 2.12
C MET A 144 -25.08 -22.69 2.60
N ASP A 145 -25.83 -23.32 3.51
CA ASP A 145 -26.90 -22.63 4.22
C ASP A 145 -26.37 -21.86 5.46
N GLU A 146 -27.20 -20.97 6.00
CA GLU A 146 -26.83 -20.11 7.14
C GLU A 146 -26.48 -20.92 8.40
N VAL A 147 -27.05 -22.12 8.57
CA VAL A 147 -26.81 -22.98 9.74
C VAL A 147 -25.43 -23.63 9.64
N GLU A 148 -25.08 -24.16 8.46
CA GLU A 148 -23.75 -24.72 8.17
C GLU A 148 -22.68 -23.64 8.32
N LEU A 149 -22.93 -22.43 7.81
CA LEU A 149 -22.02 -21.30 7.91
C LEU A 149 -21.81 -20.86 9.37
N LYS A 150 -22.88 -20.67 10.15
CA LYS A 150 -22.76 -20.33 11.58
C LYS A 150 -21.99 -21.38 12.38
N ARG A 151 -22.12 -22.66 12.00
CA ARG A 151 -21.41 -23.75 12.67
C ARG A 151 -19.91 -23.70 12.40
N SER A 152 -19.47 -23.37 11.18
CA SER A 152 -18.04 -23.23 10.87
C SER A 152 -17.42 -22.03 11.60
N TYR A 153 -18.10 -20.89 11.60
CA TYR A 153 -17.65 -19.68 12.31
C TYR A 153 -17.48 -19.89 13.81
N LYS A 154 -18.26 -20.79 14.44
CA LYS A 154 -18.11 -21.09 15.87
C LYS A 154 -16.72 -21.67 16.21
N HIS A 155 -16.14 -22.52 15.36
CA HIS A 155 -14.78 -23.02 15.57
C HIS A 155 -13.75 -21.92 15.41
N PHE A 156 -13.93 -21.07 14.40
CA PHE A 156 -13.09 -19.91 14.15
C PHE A 156 -13.08 -18.97 15.36
N GLU A 157 -14.24 -18.53 15.83
CA GLU A 157 -14.37 -17.65 17.01
C GLU A 157 -13.68 -18.21 18.25
N ALA A 158 -13.89 -19.51 18.55
CA ALA A 158 -13.27 -20.13 19.71
C ALA A 158 -11.73 -20.17 19.60
N LEU A 159 -11.20 -20.50 18.42
CA LEU A 159 -9.76 -20.47 18.16
C LEU A 159 -9.20 -19.05 18.19
N TRP A 160 -9.88 -18.10 17.55
CA TRP A 160 -9.44 -16.71 17.45
C TRP A 160 -9.40 -16.03 18.81
N GLN A 161 -10.35 -16.30 19.69
CA GLN A 161 -10.32 -15.83 21.08
C GLN A 161 -9.10 -16.36 21.84
N LEU A 162 -8.78 -17.66 21.73
CA LEU A 162 -7.57 -18.24 22.33
C LEU A 162 -6.31 -17.59 21.76
N PHE A 163 -6.29 -17.36 20.45
CA PHE A 163 -5.18 -16.72 19.77
C PHE A 163 -4.96 -15.30 20.28
N ARG A 164 -6.01 -14.48 20.33
CA ARG A 164 -5.96 -13.09 20.82
C ARG A 164 -5.42 -13.02 22.26
N MET A 165 -5.82 -13.96 23.12
CA MET A 165 -5.28 -14.06 24.48
C MET A 165 -3.79 -14.39 24.50
N LYS A 166 -3.36 -15.39 23.72
CA LYS A 166 -1.94 -15.78 23.60
C LYS A 166 -1.10 -14.64 23.03
N GLN A 167 -1.51 -14.07 21.90
CA GLN A 167 -0.81 -12.96 21.24
C GLN A 167 -0.67 -11.75 22.18
N SER A 168 -1.71 -11.43 22.95
CA SER A 168 -1.66 -10.36 23.95
C SER A 168 -0.64 -10.63 25.06
N ALA A 169 -0.47 -11.89 25.48
CA ALA A 169 0.55 -12.29 26.44
C ALA A 169 1.97 -12.19 25.83
N ASP A 170 2.15 -12.69 24.61
CA ASP A 170 3.43 -12.64 23.89
C ASP A 170 3.88 -11.18 23.68
N ARG A 171 2.96 -10.28 23.29
CA ARG A 171 3.23 -8.83 23.16
C ARG A 171 3.61 -8.18 24.49
N ARG A 172 3.06 -8.62 25.62
CA ARG A 172 3.45 -8.12 26.95
C ARG A 172 4.85 -8.59 27.33
N GLU A 173 5.21 -9.82 26.96
CA GLU A 173 6.55 -10.36 27.20
C GLU A 173 7.59 -9.68 26.31
N ALA A 174 7.26 -9.41 25.06
CA ALA A 174 8.12 -8.67 24.12
C ALA A 174 8.50 -7.25 24.60
N LYS A 175 7.71 -6.64 25.49
CA LYS A 175 8.06 -5.37 26.12
C LYS A 175 9.16 -5.50 27.17
N LYS A 176 9.41 -6.70 27.70
CA LYS A 176 10.44 -6.97 28.71
C LYS A 176 11.79 -7.37 28.10
N GLY A 177 11.78 -7.82 26.85
CA GLY A 177 12.98 -8.22 26.12
C GLY A 177 12.63 -8.93 24.81
N PRO A 178 13.65 -9.31 24.02
CA PRO A 178 13.45 -10.07 22.78
C PRO A 178 12.72 -11.38 23.06
N ILE A 179 11.72 -11.69 22.23
CA ILE A 179 11.02 -12.98 22.23
C ILE A 179 11.39 -13.76 20.98
N VAL A 180 11.31 -15.09 21.05
CA VAL A 180 11.38 -15.94 19.86
C VAL A 180 10.01 -15.89 19.20
N ASP A 181 9.95 -15.22 18.05
CA ASP A 181 8.73 -15.18 17.24
C ASP A 181 8.55 -16.47 16.43
N GLN A 182 7.31 -16.79 16.07
CA GLN A 182 6.96 -17.95 15.26
C GLN A 182 5.83 -17.60 14.28
N SER A 183 5.53 -18.49 13.35
CA SER A 183 4.43 -18.25 12.40
C SER A 183 3.07 -18.26 13.08
N LEU A 184 2.14 -17.48 12.55
CA LEU A 184 0.75 -17.46 12.98
C LEU A 184 0.14 -18.87 12.93
N MET A 185 0.38 -19.64 11.86
CA MET A 185 -0.13 -21.01 11.74
C MET A 185 0.42 -21.95 12.83
N THR A 186 1.72 -21.85 13.15
CA THR A 186 2.34 -22.65 14.22
C THR A 186 1.67 -22.38 15.55
N THR A 187 1.39 -21.11 15.85
CA THR A 187 0.62 -20.73 17.03
C THR A 187 -0.79 -21.32 16.99
N LEU A 188 -1.53 -21.12 15.91
CA LEU A 188 -2.93 -21.54 15.78
C LEU A 188 -3.10 -23.06 15.95
N ARG A 189 -2.23 -23.88 15.34
CA ARG A 189 -2.25 -25.35 15.51
C ARG A 189 -1.95 -25.79 16.95
N GLY A 190 -1.13 -25.03 17.67
CA GLY A 190 -0.78 -25.31 19.06
C GLY A 190 -1.86 -24.96 20.08
N LEU A 191 -2.90 -24.20 19.70
CA LEU A 191 -3.92 -23.73 20.63
C LEU A 191 -5.00 -24.78 20.91
N LYS A 192 -5.20 -25.06 22.21
CA LYS A 192 -6.23 -25.97 22.72
C LYS A 192 -6.87 -25.42 24.00
N SER A 193 -8.12 -25.79 24.24
CA SER A 193 -8.87 -25.51 25.47
C SER A 193 -9.93 -26.59 25.73
N LYS A 194 -10.67 -26.47 26.83
CA LYS A 194 -11.83 -27.36 27.07
C LYS A 194 -12.93 -27.19 26.01
N ALA A 195 -13.05 -26.01 25.40
CA ALA A 195 -14.07 -25.67 24.42
C ALA A 195 -13.63 -25.88 22.96
N PHE A 196 -12.32 -25.92 22.71
CA PHE A 196 -11.73 -26.11 21.38
C PHE A 196 -10.54 -27.06 21.47
N ARG A 197 -10.65 -28.26 20.88
CA ARG A 197 -9.64 -29.32 21.08
C ARG A 197 -8.38 -29.17 20.20
N GLY A 198 -8.36 -28.20 19.29
CA GLY A 198 -7.25 -27.96 18.35
C GLY A 198 -7.66 -28.24 16.91
N ILE A 199 -6.98 -27.57 15.96
CA ILE A 199 -7.26 -27.69 14.52
C ILE A 199 -7.14 -29.15 14.06
N ASP A 200 -6.04 -29.81 14.43
CA ASP A 200 -5.72 -31.16 13.98
C ASP A 200 -6.66 -32.25 14.57
N GLU A 201 -7.49 -31.90 15.57
CA GLU A 201 -8.48 -32.81 16.16
C GLU A 201 -9.88 -32.68 15.52
N LEU A 202 -10.08 -31.69 14.64
CA LEU A 202 -11.32 -31.55 13.87
C LEU A 202 -11.37 -32.58 12.74
N ASP A 203 -12.57 -32.94 12.29
CA ASP A 203 -12.74 -33.69 11.04
C ASP A 203 -12.28 -32.85 9.84
N LYS A 204 -11.93 -33.51 8.72
CA LYS A 204 -11.33 -32.84 7.57
C LYS A 204 -12.18 -31.70 6.99
N ARG A 205 -13.50 -31.85 6.96
CA ARG A 205 -14.42 -30.81 6.49
C ARG A 205 -14.35 -29.58 7.41
N SER A 206 -14.45 -29.81 8.72
CA SER A 206 -14.31 -28.74 9.72
C SER A 206 -12.94 -28.06 9.70
N GLN A 207 -11.85 -28.79 9.42
CA GLN A 207 -10.52 -28.21 9.23
C GLN A 207 -10.47 -27.27 8.03
N LEU A 208 -10.97 -27.69 6.86
CA LEU A 208 -10.96 -26.88 5.64
C LEU A 208 -11.81 -25.62 5.77
N LEU A 209 -12.98 -25.72 6.41
CA LEU A 209 -13.83 -24.57 6.72
C LEU A 209 -13.13 -23.58 7.67
N LEU A 210 -12.46 -24.08 8.69
CA LEU A 210 -11.70 -23.25 9.62
C LEU A 210 -10.52 -22.55 8.92
N LEU A 211 -9.79 -23.27 8.06
CA LEU A 211 -8.70 -22.70 7.26
C LEU A 211 -9.20 -21.65 6.27
N SER A 212 -10.40 -21.83 5.70
CA SER A 212 -11.05 -20.82 4.87
C SER A 212 -11.31 -19.52 5.64
N ALA A 213 -11.83 -19.64 6.88
CA ALA A 213 -12.07 -18.47 7.73
C ALA A 213 -10.76 -17.77 8.12
N ILE A 214 -9.71 -18.54 8.46
CA ILE A 214 -8.38 -17.99 8.73
C ILE A 214 -7.83 -17.26 7.50
N SER A 215 -7.96 -17.82 6.29
CA SER A 215 -7.54 -17.16 5.05
C SER A 215 -8.28 -15.86 4.78
N GLY A 216 -9.56 -15.77 5.16
CA GLY A 216 -10.35 -14.53 5.15
C GLY A 216 -9.67 -13.40 5.90
N GLU A 217 -9.20 -13.68 7.11
CA GLU A 217 -8.59 -12.70 8.03
C GLU A 217 -7.11 -12.44 7.77
N THR A 218 -6.47 -13.25 6.92
CA THR A 218 -5.01 -13.25 6.77
C THR A 218 -4.62 -13.12 5.30
N GLU A 219 -4.78 -14.18 4.52
CA GLU A 219 -4.29 -14.23 3.15
C GLU A 219 -4.94 -13.20 2.23
N HIS A 220 -6.23 -12.90 2.41
CA HIS A 220 -6.91 -11.90 1.59
C HIS A 220 -6.53 -10.47 1.96
N ASP A 221 -6.27 -10.19 3.24
CA ASP A 221 -5.91 -8.85 3.70
C ASP A 221 -4.41 -8.57 3.54
N TYR A 222 -3.56 -9.54 3.87
CA TYR A 222 -2.09 -9.39 3.91
C TYR A 222 -1.39 -9.97 2.69
N ALA A 223 -2.12 -10.67 1.80
CA ALA A 223 -1.55 -11.34 0.63
C ALA A 223 -0.43 -12.34 0.98
N ALA A 224 -0.46 -12.89 2.19
CA ALA A 224 0.57 -13.76 2.77
C ALA A 224 -0.07 -14.91 3.55
N THR A 225 0.56 -16.09 3.53
CA THR A 225 0.04 -17.25 4.27
C THR A 225 0.24 -17.07 5.77
N PRO A 226 -0.59 -17.71 6.63
CA PRO A 226 -0.35 -17.73 8.07
C PRO A 226 0.99 -18.35 8.48
N ASP A 227 1.65 -19.11 7.60
CA ASP A 227 3.00 -19.62 7.83
C ASP A 227 4.09 -18.56 7.64
N GLU A 228 3.81 -17.51 6.87
CA GLU A 228 4.72 -16.39 6.63
C GLU A 228 4.53 -15.26 7.65
N LEU A 229 3.31 -15.08 8.16
CA LEU A 229 2.95 -14.01 9.10
C LEU A 229 3.55 -14.23 10.49
N SER A 230 4.09 -13.16 11.09
CA SER A 230 4.49 -13.14 12.50
C SER A 230 3.28 -13.40 13.40
N SER A 231 3.35 -14.39 14.28
CA SER A 231 2.28 -14.62 15.26
C SER A 231 2.09 -13.42 16.20
N THR A 232 3.17 -12.71 16.51
CA THR A 232 3.14 -11.63 17.50
C THR A 232 2.73 -10.29 16.87
N TRP A 233 3.22 -10.00 15.67
CA TRP A 233 3.24 -8.64 15.14
C TRP A 233 2.43 -8.42 13.87
N TRP A 234 1.88 -9.46 13.24
CA TRP A 234 1.26 -9.34 11.92
C TRP A 234 0.18 -8.24 11.81
N ASP A 235 -0.64 -8.07 12.86
CA ASP A 235 -1.82 -7.18 12.94
C ASP A 235 -1.66 -6.07 13.99
N ILE A 236 -0.57 -5.30 13.90
CA ILE A 236 -0.35 -4.12 14.77
C ILE A 236 -0.73 -2.80 14.10
N ASP A 237 -1.25 -2.88 12.89
CA ASP A 237 -1.78 -1.77 12.13
C ASP A 237 -3.07 -1.23 12.76
N ASP A 238 -3.32 0.04 12.46
CA ASP A 238 -4.54 0.74 12.84
C ASP A 238 -5.48 0.80 11.65
N GLU A 239 -6.77 0.90 11.96
CA GLU A 239 -7.82 1.05 10.97
C GLU A 239 -8.53 2.39 11.14
N PHE A 240 -9.02 2.94 10.03
CA PHE A 240 -9.95 4.06 10.08
C PHE A 240 -11.36 3.55 10.30
N ASP A 241 -12.15 4.31 11.07
CA ASP A 241 -13.58 4.02 11.26
C ASP A 241 -14.36 4.04 9.93
N GLY A 242 -15.55 3.44 9.93
CA GLY A 242 -16.49 3.45 8.81
C GLY A 242 -16.33 2.26 7.86
N GLY A 243 -17.29 2.11 6.94
CA GLY A 243 -17.31 0.99 5.99
C GLY A 243 -16.22 1.06 4.92
N HIS A 244 -16.10 -0.02 4.15
CA HIS A 244 -15.20 -0.14 3.00
C HIS A 244 -15.93 0.29 1.74
N ALA A 245 -15.29 1.09 0.88
CA ALA A 245 -15.94 1.60 -0.33
C ALA A 245 -15.07 1.48 -1.58
N LEU A 246 -15.71 1.19 -2.71
CA LEU A 246 -15.10 1.07 -4.04
C LEU A 246 -15.29 2.35 -4.84
N TRP A 247 -14.33 2.70 -5.69
CA TRP A 247 -14.44 3.84 -6.60
C TRP A 247 -15.30 3.49 -7.80
N LYS A 248 -16.37 4.26 -8.05
CA LYS A 248 -17.30 3.97 -9.15
C LYS A 248 -16.64 4.02 -10.54
N ALA A 249 -15.71 4.95 -10.73
CA ALA A 249 -14.94 5.12 -11.97
C ALA A 249 -13.45 4.75 -11.78
N GLY A 250 -13.17 3.87 -10.81
CA GLY A 250 -11.84 3.38 -10.49
C GLY A 250 -10.96 4.34 -9.70
N TYR A 251 -9.96 3.76 -9.05
CA TYR A 251 -9.05 4.45 -8.12
C TYR A 251 -8.07 5.40 -8.84
N GLN A 252 -7.90 5.29 -10.16
CA GLN A 252 -7.03 6.16 -10.95
C GLN A 252 -7.34 7.66 -10.75
N GLN A 253 -8.59 8.01 -10.45
CA GLN A 253 -9.01 9.38 -10.10
C GLN A 253 -8.19 10.00 -8.95
N LEU A 254 -7.74 9.19 -7.98
CA LEU A 254 -6.83 9.66 -6.92
C LEU A 254 -5.49 10.10 -7.51
N ILE A 255 -4.94 9.30 -8.42
CA ILE A 255 -3.63 9.52 -9.03
C ILE A 255 -3.67 10.75 -9.94
N GLU A 256 -4.73 10.88 -10.73
CA GLU A 256 -4.96 12.06 -11.58
C GLU A 256 -5.00 13.33 -10.75
N HIS A 257 -5.77 13.33 -9.65
CA HIS A 257 -5.83 14.48 -8.74
C HIS A 257 -4.48 14.82 -8.11
N LEU A 258 -3.74 13.80 -7.64
CA LEU A 258 -2.42 14.03 -7.04
C LEU A 258 -1.39 14.52 -8.06
N ALA A 259 -1.53 14.17 -9.34
CA ALA A 259 -0.61 14.55 -10.41
C ALA A 259 -0.89 15.95 -10.98
N GLU A 260 -1.99 16.61 -10.60
CA GLU A 260 -2.37 17.94 -11.12
C GLU A 260 -1.22 18.95 -10.98
N GLY A 261 -0.70 19.40 -12.12
CA GLY A 261 0.38 20.37 -12.20
C GLY A 261 1.77 19.83 -11.81
N ILE A 262 1.96 18.52 -11.66
CA ILE A 262 3.27 17.92 -11.35
C ILE A 262 3.97 17.53 -12.65
N THR A 263 5.24 17.87 -12.78
CA THR A 263 6.08 17.38 -13.87
C THR A 263 6.53 15.96 -13.57
N VAL A 264 6.06 15.01 -14.36
CA VAL A 264 6.46 13.59 -14.28
C VAL A 264 7.15 13.18 -15.58
N VAL A 265 8.32 12.57 -15.45
CA VAL A 265 9.06 11.95 -16.56
C VAL A 265 8.76 10.45 -16.53
N LEU A 266 7.94 10.00 -17.48
CA LEU A 266 7.62 8.59 -17.70
C LEU A 266 8.76 7.88 -18.45
N ASP A 267 8.72 6.54 -18.46
CA ASP A 267 9.70 5.67 -19.10
C ASP A 267 11.15 5.97 -18.65
N ALA A 268 11.29 6.43 -17.41
CA ALA A 268 12.53 6.89 -16.79
C ALA A 268 12.98 5.89 -15.71
N GLN A 269 13.58 4.78 -16.13
CA GLN A 269 14.09 3.78 -15.21
C GLN A 269 15.36 4.27 -14.49
N VAL A 270 15.28 4.35 -13.16
CA VAL A 270 16.44 4.61 -12.30
C VAL A 270 17.36 3.39 -12.28
N GLU A 271 18.64 3.62 -12.58
CA GLU A 271 19.71 2.62 -12.49
C GLU A 271 20.49 2.76 -11.18
N ARG A 272 20.71 4.00 -10.72
CA ARG A 272 21.56 4.28 -9.56
C ARG A 272 21.15 5.56 -8.84
N ILE A 273 21.24 5.53 -7.52
CA ILE A 273 20.98 6.61 -6.59
C ILE A 273 22.27 6.83 -5.80
N GLU A 274 22.88 7.99 -6.01
CA GLU A 274 24.08 8.44 -5.33
C GLU A 274 23.70 9.53 -4.32
N TRP A 275 24.26 9.47 -3.11
CA TRP A 275 24.17 10.58 -2.16
C TRP A 275 25.51 10.82 -1.49
N PHE A 276 25.74 12.07 -1.12
CA PHE A 276 27.02 12.56 -0.64
C PHE A 276 26.89 13.08 0.79
N ALA A 277 27.97 12.96 1.57
CA ALA A 277 28.03 13.55 2.91
C ALA A 277 27.89 15.08 2.81
N ALA A 278 27.32 15.71 3.84
CA ALA A 278 27.02 17.13 3.85
C ALA A 278 28.26 18.04 3.75
N ASP A 279 29.45 17.46 3.90
CA ASP A 279 30.73 18.15 3.97
C ASP A 279 31.32 18.42 2.58
N ALA A 280 30.62 18.01 1.50
CA ALA A 280 31.07 18.05 0.11
C ALA A 280 31.00 19.45 -0.57
N GLY A 281 30.68 20.52 0.18
CA GLY A 281 30.58 21.89 -0.34
C GLY A 281 29.20 22.22 -0.97
N ASP A 282 29.13 23.30 -1.77
CA ASP A 282 27.89 23.79 -2.43
C ASP A 282 27.40 22.89 -3.60
N GLY A 283 27.90 21.67 -3.72
CA GLY A 283 27.55 20.71 -4.76
C GLY A 283 26.20 20.01 -4.52
N PRO A 284 25.69 19.24 -5.51
CA PRO A 284 24.47 18.47 -5.33
C PRO A 284 24.64 17.41 -4.23
N ALA A 285 23.64 17.28 -3.35
CA ALA A 285 23.67 16.31 -2.26
C ALA A 285 23.28 14.90 -2.72
N CYS A 286 22.56 14.78 -3.85
CA CYS A 286 22.19 13.53 -4.49
C CYS A 286 22.36 13.59 -6.02
N ALA A 287 22.57 12.43 -6.64
CA ALA A 287 22.44 12.24 -8.08
C ALA A 287 21.68 10.95 -8.41
N VAL A 288 20.77 11.00 -9.37
CA VAL A 288 19.98 9.86 -9.86
C VAL A 288 20.34 9.60 -11.30
N SER A 289 20.94 8.44 -11.58
CA SER A 289 21.29 8.01 -12.93
C SER A 289 20.17 7.15 -13.50
N LEU A 290 19.75 7.46 -14.71
CA LEU A 290 18.73 6.73 -15.46
C LEU A 290 19.39 5.80 -16.48
N ARG A 291 18.70 4.71 -16.84
CA ARG A 291 19.22 3.72 -17.80
C ARG A 291 19.46 4.27 -19.21
N ASP A 292 18.80 5.36 -19.58
CA ASP A 292 19.02 6.03 -20.87
C ASP A 292 20.23 6.97 -20.87
N GLY A 293 21.03 6.98 -19.79
CA GLY A 293 22.24 7.78 -19.65
C GLY A 293 22.01 9.17 -19.08
N ARG A 294 20.76 9.62 -18.87
CA ARG A 294 20.48 10.88 -18.18
C ARG A 294 20.90 10.80 -16.70
N ARG A 295 21.39 11.91 -16.16
CA ARG A 295 21.75 12.07 -14.74
C ARG A 295 21.07 13.30 -14.16
N LEU A 296 20.29 13.11 -13.11
CA LEU A 296 19.53 14.15 -12.43
C LEU A 296 20.21 14.49 -11.10
N GLU A 297 20.69 15.73 -10.96
CA GLU A 297 21.30 16.20 -9.73
C GLU A 297 20.29 16.94 -8.85
N ALA A 298 20.31 16.68 -7.55
CA ALA A 298 19.33 17.21 -6.63
C ALA A 298 19.93 17.55 -5.25
N ASP A 299 19.24 18.41 -4.52
CA ASP A 299 19.53 18.72 -3.13
C ASP A 299 18.89 17.67 -2.19
N PHE A 300 17.78 17.05 -2.62
CA PHE A 300 17.16 15.92 -1.95
C PHE A 300 16.69 14.86 -2.96
N CYS A 301 16.70 13.60 -2.55
CA CYS A 301 16.10 12.50 -3.30
C CYS A 301 15.07 11.79 -2.43
N VAL A 302 13.89 11.46 -2.97
CA VAL A 302 12.88 10.66 -2.28
C VAL A 302 12.67 9.35 -3.02
N CYS A 303 13.08 8.25 -2.39
CA CYS A 303 12.86 6.90 -2.90
C CYS A 303 11.48 6.41 -2.49
N THR A 304 10.62 6.14 -3.48
CA THR A 304 9.29 5.52 -3.27
C THR A 304 9.13 4.16 -3.96
N LEU A 305 10.27 3.53 -4.28
CA LEU A 305 10.31 2.19 -4.86
C LEU A 305 9.58 1.18 -3.96
N PRO A 306 8.77 0.27 -4.53
CA PRO A 306 8.13 -0.79 -3.76
C PRO A 306 9.13 -1.67 -3.00
N LEU A 307 8.69 -2.23 -1.87
CA LEU A 307 9.54 -3.06 -1.01
C LEU A 307 10.22 -4.20 -1.79
N GLY A 308 9.48 -4.89 -2.66
CA GLY A 308 10.03 -6.00 -3.44
C GLY A 308 11.11 -5.58 -4.46
N VAL A 309 11.02 -4.35 -4.99
CA VAL A 309 12.10 -3.78 -5.84
C VAL A 309 13.33 -3.46 -4.99
N LEU A 310 13.14 -2.88 -3.80
CA LEU A 310 14.24 -2.61 -2.88
C LEU A 310 14.94 -3.91 -2.43
N GLN A 311 14.18 -4.96 -2.11
CA GLN A 311 14.72 -6.26 -1.74
C GLN A 311 15.55 -6.89 -2.87
N ARG A 312 15.09 -6.76 -4.12
CA ARG A 312 15.80 -7.29 -5.29
C ARG A 312 17.08 -6.50 -5.61
N ASP A 313 17.00 -5.18 -5.62
CA ASP A 313 17.97 -4.34 -6.34
C ASP A 313 18.80 -3.39 -5.46
N GLN A 314 18.57 -3.32 -4.13
CA GLN A 314 19.23 -2.29 -3.29
C GLN A 314 20.76 -2.24 -3.44
N ALA A 315 21.41 -3.40 -3.60
CA ALA A 315 22.86 -3.48 -3.71
C ALA A 315 23.41 -2.85 -5.01
N ALA A 316 22.60 -2.81 -6.08
CA ALA A 316 22.94 -2.13 -7.33
C ALA A 316 22.48 -0.66 -7.32
N LEU A 317 21.31 -0.40 -6.73
CA LEU A 317 20.67 0.92 -6.74
C LEU A 317 21.43 1.96 -5.92
N PHE A 318 21.94 1.62 -4.74
CA PHE A 318 22.37 2.63 -3.77
C PHE A 318 23.91 2.76 -3.67
N ARG A 319 24.42 3.99 -3.77
CA ARG A 319 25.83 4.34 -3.56
C ARG A 319 25.97 5.58 -2.67
N PRO A 320 26.62 5.49 -1.49
CA PRO A 320 27.15 4.29 -0.82
C PRO A 320 26.04 3.25 -0.50
N PRO A 321 26.35 2.05 0.02
CA PRO A 321 25.32 1.12 0.48
C PRO A 321 24.42 1.73 1.57
N LEU A 322 23.18 1.24 1.69
CA LEU A 322 22.26 1.65 2.75
C LEU A 322 22.78 1.22 4.13
N PRO A 323 22.43 1.93 5.22
CA PRO A 323 22.80 1.53 6.58
C PRO A 323 22.26 0.16 6.96
N GLU A 324 23.01 -0.56 7.82
CA GLU A 324 22.71 -1.93 8.24
C GLU A 324 21.28 -2.10 8.76
N ALA A 325 20.79 -1.18 9.59
CA ALA A 325 19.43 -1.25 10.13
C ALA A 325 18.36 -1.30 9.02
N LYS A 326 18.57 -0.58 7.91
CA LYS A 326 17.66 -0.56 6.76
C LYS A 326 17.78 -1.84 5.93
N LEU A 327 18.99 -2.36 5.75
CA LEU A 327 19.22 -3.66 5.08
C LEU A 327 18.57 -4.81 5.86
N GLN A 328 18.69 -4.81 7.18
CA GLN A 328 18.06 -5.78 8.06
C GLN A 328 16.53 -5.70 8.02
N ALA A 329 15.97 -4.50 7.99
CA ALA A 329 14.53 -4.31 7.80
C ALA A 329 14.06 -4.83 6.43
N LEU A 330 14.80 -4.55 5.35
CA LEU A 330 14.51 -5.08 4.02
C LEU A 330 14.53 -6.62 4.01
N GLY A 331 15.45 -7.25 4.75
CA GLY A 331 15.53 -8.72 4.85
C GLY A 331 14.43 -9.37 5.68
N ARG A 332 13.82 -8.64 6.63
CA ARG A 332 12.76 -9.18 7.51
C ARG A 332 11.34 -8.90 7.04
N LEU A 333 11.09 -7.76 6.40
CA LEU A 333 9.75 -7.43 5.91
C LEU A 333 9.33 -8.37 4.77
N GLY A 334 8.06 -8.77 4.76
CA GLY A 334 7.50 -9.63 3.72
C GLY A 334 6.88 -8.83 2.57
N VAL A 335 6.81 -9.42 1.37
CA VAL A 335 6.06 -8.91 0.22
C VAL A 335 4.99 -9.93 -0.16
N GLY A 336 3.73 -9.58 0.07
CA GLY A 336 2.59 -10.42 -0.24
C GLY A 336 2.28 -10.48 -1.74
N ILE A 337 1.57 -11.53 -2.16
CA ILE A 337 1.13 -11.76 -3.53
C ILE A 337 -0.39 -11.85 -3.58
N LEU A 338 -0.99 -10.99 -4.39
CA LEU A 338 -2.42 -11.01 -4.71
C LEU A 338 -2.57 -10.68 -6.20
N GLU A 339 -3.23 -11.58 -6.92
CA GLU A 339 -3.57 -11.42 -8.32
C GLU A 339 -5.08 -11.41 -8.52
N LYS A 340 -5.52 -10.80 -9.61
CA LYS A 340 -6.92 -10.69 -10.00
C LYS A 340 -7.14 -11.24 -11.41
N VAL A 341 -8.29 -11.87 -11.59
CA VAL A 341 -8.86 -12.15 -12.92
C VAL A 341 -10.26 -11.55 -12.93
N ALA A 342 -10.45 -10.49 -13.73
CA ALA A 342 -11.73 -9.82 -13.92
C ALA A 342 -12.38 -10.28 -15.21
N LEU A 343 -13.63 -10.73 -15.12
CA LEU A 343 -14.39 -11.27 -16.24
C LEU A 343 -15.67 -10.45 -16.44
N ARG A 344 -15.88 -9.92 -17.65
CA ARG A 344 -17.12 -9.23 -18.05
C ARG A 344 -17.99 -10.16 -18.88
N PHE A 345 -19.23 -10.36 -18.45
CA PHE A 345 -20.19 -11.24 -19.10
C PHE A 345 -21.31 -10.48 -19.79
N GLU A 346 -21.97 -11.11 -20.77
CA GLU A 346 -23.19 -10.59 -21.37
C GLU A 346 -24.36 -10.60 -20.36
N ARG A 347 -24.47 -11.68 -19.58
CA ARG A 347 -25.56 -11.90 -18.61
C ARG A 347 -25.01 -12.15 -17.22
N CYS A 348 -25.70 -11.62 -16.22
CA CYS A 348 -25.44 -11.94 -14.83
C CYS A 348 -26.07 -13.29 -14.48
N PHE A 349 -25.28 -14.24 -13.98
CA PHE A 349 -25.75 -15.55 -13.55
C PHE A 349 -25.63 -15.76 -12.03
N TRP A 350 -24.97 -14.85 -11.31
CA TRP A 350 -24.74 -14.93 -9.87
C TRP A 350 -25.75 -14.13 -9.03
N GLU A 351 -26.73 -13.49 -9.67
CA GLU A 351 -27.84 -12.81 -9.01
C GLU A 351 -29.17 -13.55 -9.27
N SER A 352 -30.05 -13.54 -8.27
CA SER A 352 -31.45 -13.93 -8.39
C SER A 352 -32.36 -12.77 -7.97
N LYS A 353 -33.68 -13.00 -7.93
CA LYS A 353 -34.64 -11.99 -7.46
C LYS A 353 -34.36 -11.55 -6.02
N ASP A 354 -33.97 -12.51 -5.18
CA ASP A 354 -33.88 -12.33 -3.73
C ASP A 354 -32.42 -12.25 -3.23
N VAL A 355 -31.43 -12.61 -4.07
CA VAL A 355 -30.01 -12.69 -3.71
C VAL A 355 -29.18 -11.93 -4.73
N LYS A 356 -28.41 -10.92 -4.29
CA LYS A 356 -27.59 -10.06 -5.17
C LYS A 356 -26.21 -9.81 -4.57
N PRO A 357 -25.35 -10.83 -4.53
CA PRO A 357 -24.16 -10.80 -3.70
C PRO A 357 -23.16 -9.75 -4.20
N HIS A 358 -22.59 -8.99 -3.28
CA HIS A 358 -21.39 -8.21 -3.55
C HIS A 358 -20.16 -9.13 -3.50
N CYS A 359 -20.20 -10.10 -2.58
CA CYS A 359 -19.07 -10.95 -2.20
C CYS A 359 -19.43 -12.43 -2.41
N ILE A 360 -18.50 -13.22 -2.94
CA ILE A 360 -18.69 -14.67 -3.10
C ILE A 360 -17.45 -15.38 -2.55
N TYR A 361 -17.67 -16.36 -1.70
CA TYR A 361 -16.61 -17.14 -1.08
C TYR A 361 -16.70 -18.60 -1.52
N ARG A 362 -15.53 -19.23 -1.68
CA ARG A 362 -15.43 -20.67 -1.96
C ARG A 362 -14.40 -21.29 -1.04
N THR A 363 -14.80 -22.34 -0.32
CA THR A 363 -13.91 -23.04 0.61
C THR A 363 -12.85 -23.85 -0.15
N PRO A 364 -11.71 -24.14 0.50
CA PRO A 364 -10.72 -25.03 -0.09
C PRO A 364 -11.12 -26.52 0.00
N THR A 365 -10.57 -27.37 -0.89
CA THR A 365 -10.60 -28.85 -0.91
C THR A 365 -9.35 -29.49 -0.32
N SER A 366 -8.29 -28.69 -0.09
CA SER A 366 -6.99 -29.12 0.43
C SER A 366 -6.36 -28.02 1.28
N GLU A 367 -5.40 -28.40 2.13
CA GLU A 367 -4.55 -27.45 2.87
C GLU A 367 -3.43 -26.88 2.00
N SER A 368 -3.18 -27.47 0.82
CA SER A 368 -2.16 -26.98 -0.10
C SER A 368 -2.44 -25.53 -0.53
N ARG A 369 -1.38 -24.74 -0.66
CA ARG A 369 -1.40 -23.34 -1.11
C ARG A 369 -0.79 -23.14 -2.51
N THR A 370 -0.35 -24.21 -3.20
CA THR A 370 0.11 -24.20 -4.60
C THR A 370 -0.77 -25.01 -5.59
N LEU A 371 -1.15 -24.43 -6.73
CA LEU A 371 -1.95 -25.11 -7.78
C LEU A 371 -1.19 -26.29 -8.44
N PRO A 372 -1.88 -27.33 -8.96
CA PRO A 372 -3.33 -27.54 -8.95
C PRO A 372 -3.85 -28.16 -7.64
N ALA A 373 -2.95 -28.60 -6.74
CA ALA A 373 -3.32 -29.22 -5.46
C ALA A 373 -3.90 -28.21 -4.46
N ALA A 374 -3.49 -26.94 -4.56
CA ALA A 374 -4.14 -25.86 -3.85
C ALA A 374 -5.56 -25.80 -4.30
N CYS A 375 -6.43 -25.79 -3.33
CA CYS A 375 -7.74 -25.38 -3.68
C CYS A 375 -7.72 -23.92 -4.09
N GLU A 376 -8.23 -23.70 -5.28
CA GLU A 376 -8.69 -22.43 -5.77
C GLU A 376 -9.84 -21.99 -4.85
N ALA A 377 -9.49 -21.36 -3.73
CA ALA A 377 -10.39 -20.66 -2.85
C ALA A 377 -10.36 -19.15 -3.17
N PRO A 378 -10.70 -18.72 -4.42
CA PRO A 378 -10.79 -17.31 -4.69
C PRO A 378 -11.97 -16.75 -3.91
N TYR A 379 -11.72 -15.61 -3.31
CA TYR A 379 -12.76 -14.66 -2.98
C TYR A 379 -13.15 -13.92 -4.26
N TRP A 380 -14.44 -13.67 -4.48
CA TRP A 380 -14.91 -12.94 -5.64
C TRP A 380 -15.67 -11.68 -5.25
N VAL A 381 -15.55 -10.67 -6.11
CA VAL A 381 -16.28 -9.41 -5.99
C VAL A 381 -17.08 -9.14 -7.25
N SER A 382 -18.38 -8.94 -7.07
CA SER A 382 -19.30 -8.44 -8.10
C SER A 382 -19.15 -6.93 -8.20
N LEU A 383 -18.74 -6.42 -9.37
CA LEU A 383 -18.71 -4.97 -9.62
C LEU A 383 -20.05 -4.44 -10.15
N ARG A 384 -21.08 -5.29 -10.26
CA ARG A 384 -22.41 -4.89 -10.73
C ARG A 384 -23.09 -3.86 -9.81
N PRO A 385 -23.04 -3.95 -8.47
CA PRO A 385 -23.54 -2.90 -7.59
C PRO A 385 -22.80 -1.56 -7.74
N VAL A 386 -21.53 -1.60 -8.17
CA VAL A 386 -20.65 -0.44 -8.27
C VAL A 386 -20.79 0.27 -9.62
N THR A 387 -20.68 -0.50 -10.70
CA THR A 387 -20.57 -0.01 -12.08
C THR A 387 -21.86 -0.19 -12.87
N GLY A 388 -22.72 -1.12 -12.48
CA GLY A 388 -23.88 -1.58 -13.26
C GLY A 388 -23.56 -2.69 -14.27
N SER A 389 -22.29 -3.00 -14.49
CA SER A 389 -21.84 -4.00 -15.46
C SER A 389 -21.71 -5.39 -14.86
N ASN A 390 -21.91 -6.41 -15.69
CA ASN A 390 -21.79 -7.83 -15.32
C ASN A 390 -20.32 -8.23 -15.22
N VAL A 391 -19.60 -7.64 -14.26
CA VAL A 391 -18.20 -7.93 -14.01
C VAL A 391 -18.04 -8.67 -12.69
N LEU A 392 -17.33 -9.79 -12.74
CA LEU A 392 -16.95 -10.56 -11.56
C LEU A 392 -15.43 -10.67 -11.51
N VAL A 393 -14.85 -10.41 -10.34
CA VAL A 393 -13.39 -10.38 -10.14
C VAL A 393 -13.00 -11.48 -9.16
N ALA A 394 -12.20 -12.45 -9.60
CA ALA A 394 -11.58 -13.45 -8.74
C ALA A 394 -10.26 -12.94 -8.16
N TYR A 395 -10.04 -13.19 -6.87
CA TYR A 395 -8.81 -12.84 -6.15
C TYR A 395 -8.02 -14.10 -5.80
N PHE A 396 -6.76 -14.16 -6.23
CA PHE A 396 -5.85 -15.27 -5.99
C PHE A 396 -4.67 -14.80 -5.15
N VAL A 397 -4.47 -15.40 -4.00
CA VAL A 397 -3.46 -14.98 -3.02
C VAL A 397 -2.32 -15.98 -2.94
N THR A 398 -1.16 -15.54 -2.44
CA THR A 398 -0.02 -16.37 -2.08
C THR A 398 0.44 -17.31 -3.22
N GLY A 399 0.57 -18.62 -2.97
CA GLY A 399 1.03 -19.59 -3.96
C GLY A 399 0.09 -19.73 -5.16
N ALA A 400 -1.24 -19.64 -4.95
CA ALA A 400 -2.20 -19.61 -6.05
C ALA A 400 -2.02 -18.35 -6.91
N GLY A 401 -1.84 -17.19 -6.27
CA GLY A 401 -1.52 -15.94 -6.97
C GLY A 401 -0.25 -16.05 -7.83
N ARG A 402 0.84 -16.62 -7.30
CA ARG A 402 2.09 -16.82 -8.06
C ARG A 402 1.90 -17.70 -9.30
N VAL A 403 1.12 -18.77 -9.19
CA VAL A 403 0.80 -19.61 -10.36
C VAL A 403 -0.04 -18.82 -11.35
N MET A 404 -1.11 -18.17 -10.89
CA MET A 404 -1.99 -17.37 -11.74
C MET A 404 -1.23 -16.27 -12.47
N ALA A 405 -0.27 -15.60 -11.84
CA ALA A 405 0.57 -14.58 -12.46
C ALA A 405 1.34 -15.09 -13.68
N ARG A 406 1.86 -16.33 -13.63
CA ARG A 406 2.69 -16.94 -14.68
C ARG A 406 1.91 -17.55 -15.84
N LEU A 407 0.66 -17.93 -15.62
CA LEU A 407 -0.17 -18.53 -16.68
C LEU A 407 -0.42 -17.53 -17.82
N PRO A 408 -0.52 -17.96 -19.07
CA PRO A 408 -1.14 -17.15 -20.13
C PRO A 408 -2.56 -16.72 -19.71
N GLU A 409 -3.01 -15.55 -20.19
CA GLU A 409 -4.34 -15.02 -19.81
C GLU A 409 -5.47 -16.01 -20.16
N GLU A 410 -5.43 -16.62 -21.34
CA GLU A 410 -6.42 -17.61 -21.80
C GLU A 410 -6.54 -18.82 -20.84
N GLU A 411 -5.41 -19.32 -20.34
CA GLU A 411 -5.38 -20.44 -19.41
C GLU A 411 -5.90 -20.05 -18.02
N ALA A 412 -5.53 -18.86 -17.54
CA ALA A 412 -6.04 -18.30 -16.29
C ALA A 412 -7.56 -18.11 -16.35
N VAL A 413 -8.07 -17.54 -17.44
CA VAL A 413 -9.51 -17.36 -17.69
C VAL A 413 -10.23 -18.70 -17.75
N SER A 414 -9.68 -19.67 -18.49
CA SER A 414 -10.27 -21.02 -18.60
C SER A 414 -10.43 -21.70 -17.24
N ARG A 415 -9.44 -21.54 -16.36
CA ARG A 415 -9.48 -22.04 -14.98
C ARG A 415 -10.55 -21.34 -14.14
N VAL A 416 -10.62 -20.02 -14.21
CA VAL A 416 -11.65 -19.22 -13.51
C VAL A 416 -13.06 -19.58 -13.98
N LEU A 417 -13.26 -19.81 -15.29
CA LEU A 417 -14.53 -20.27 -15.83
C LEU A 417 -14.90 -21.68 -15.35
N ALA A 418 -13.93 -22.59 -15.22
CA ALA A 418 -14.17 -23.93 -14.67
C ALA A 418 -14.64 -23.87 -13.21
N LEU A 419 -14.07 -22.98 -12.40
CA LEU A 419 -14.54 -22.73 -11.04
C LEU A 419 -15.97 -22.22 -11.00
N LEU A 420 -16.29 -21.20 -11.81
CA LEU A 420 -17.63 -20.64 -11.87
C LEU A 420 -18.66 -21.70 -12.28
N LYS A 421 -18.35 -22.54 -13.28
CA LYS A 421 -19.19 -23.69 -13.66
C LYS A 421 -19.42 -24.63 -12.48
N SER A 422 -18.38 -24.91 -11.70
CA SER A 422 -18.50 -25.77 -10.52
C SER A 422 -19.35 -25.17 -9.40
N MET A 423 -19.36 -23.84 -9.26
CA MET A 423 -20.07 -23.13 -8.20
C MET A 423 -21.55 -22.94 -8.54
N PHE A 424 -21.85 -22.53 -9.77
CA PHE A 424 -23.19 -22.11 -10.15
C PHE A 424 -24.02 -23.19 -10.85
N SER A 425 -23.52 -24.42 -10.98
CA SER A 425 -24.31 -25.55 -11.52
C SER A 425 -25.63 -25.74 -10.76
N PRO A 426 -26.79 -25.89 -11.43
CA PRO A 426 -26.97 -26.17 -12.87
C PRO A 426 -27.14 -24.92 -13.76
N VAL A 427 -26.93 -23.71 -13.26
CA VAL A 427 -26.94 -22.50 -14.10
C VAL A 427 -25.81 -22.60 -15.12
N GLU A 428 -26.13 -22.49 -16.41
CA GLU A 428 -25.12 -22.52 -17.47
C GLU A 428 -24.21 -21.29 -17.38
N VAL A 429 -23.01 -21.51 -16.87
CA VAL A 429 -21.88 -20.59 -17.05
C VAL A 429 -21.24 -20.91 -18.40
N ASP A 430 -21.80 -20.34 -19.48
CA ASP A 430 -21.26 -20.53 -20.82
C ASP A 430 -20.08 -19.56 -21.07
N ALA A 431 -18.96 -20.13 -21.53
CA ALA A 431 -17.82 -19.34 -21.98
C ALA A 431 -18.18 -18.44 -23.17
N ALA A 432 -19.19 -18.80 -23.97
CA ALA A 432 -19.71 -17.95 -25.04
C ALA A 432 -20.30 -16.62 -24.54
N ASN A 433 -20.70 -16.53 -23.27
CA ASN A 433 -21.19 -15.30 -22.65
C ASN A 433 -20.06 -14.41 -22.10
N LEU A 434 -18.81 -14.87 -22.09
CA LEU A 434 -17.67 -14.05 -21.69
C LEU A 434 -17.34 -13.06 -22.80
N LEU A 435 -17.41 -11.77 -22.50
CA LEU A 435 -17.17 -10.71 -23.48
C LEU A 435 -15.73 -10.20 -23.42
N GLU A 436 -15.19 -10.02 -22.22
CA GLU A 436 -13.83 -9.54 -22.00
C GLU A 436 -13.25 -10.12 -20.71
N ALA A 437 -11.93 -10.29 -20.68
CA ALA A 437 -11.19 -10.65 -19.49
C ALA A 437 -10.01 -9.69 -19.30
N LYS A 438 -9.59 -9.51 -18.04
CA LYS A 438 -8.38 -8.80 -17.66
C LYS A 438 -7.70 -9.55 -16.52
N LYS A 439 -6.38 -9.73 -16.60
CA LYS A 439 -5.59 -10.42 -15.58
C LYS A 439 -4.44 -9.56 -15.07
N THR A 440 -4.08 -9.71 -13.80
CA THR A 440 -2.85 -9.15 -13.22
C THR A 440 -1.70 -10.16 -13.15
N ALA A 441 -0.48 -9.64 -13.08
CA ALA A 441 0.73 -10.43 -12.81
C ALA A 441 1.71 -9.64 -11.92
N TRP A 442 1.23 -9.09 -10.80
CA TRP A 442 2.03 -8.30 -9.87
C TRP A 442 3.25 -9.04 -9.34
N ALA A 443 3.16 -10.36 -9.16
CA ALA A 443 4.28 -11.22 -8.76
C ALA A 443 5.43 -11.25 -9.78
N GLU A 444 5.13 -11.09 -11.06
CA GLU A 444 6.10 -11.11 -12.17
C GLU A 444 6.43 -9.69 -12.67
N ASP A 445 5.74 -8.66 -12.13
CA ASP A 445 5.94 -7.26 -12.50
C ASP A 445 7.27 -6.73 -11.96
N GLU A 446 8.20 -6.42 -12.86
CA GLU A 446 9.56 -5.98 -12.49
C GLU A 446 9.61 -4.67 -11.70
N TRP A 447 8.55 -3.85 -11.74
CA TRP A 447 8.46 -2.56 -11.06
C TRP A 447 7.73 -2.63 -9.73
N SER A 448 7.25 -3.80 -9.32
CA SER A 448 6.54 -3.98 -8.04
C SER A 448 6.98 -5.21 -7.27
N CYS A 449 7.33 -6.29 -7.97
CA CYS A 449 7.80 -7.56 -7.41
C CYS A 449 6.83 -8.15 -6.37
N GLY A 450 5.53 -7.95 -6.58
CA GLY A 450 4.47 -8.39 -5.68
C GLY A 450 3.42 -7.31 -5.39
N GLY A 451 2.51 -7.65 -4.47
CA GLY A 451 1.41 -6.83 -3.99
C GLY A 451 1.87 -5.76 -3.01
N TYR A 452 1.93 -6.08 -1.72
CA TYR A 452 2.19 -5.10 -0.65
C TYR A 452 2.85 -5.73 0.58
N SER A 453 3.38 -4.89 1.46
CA SER A 453 4.23 -5.35 2.57
C SER A 453 3.47 -5.92 3.76
N PHE A 454 4.02 -6.95 4.40
CA PHE A 454 3.51 -7.50 5.67
C PHE A 454 4.64 -7.73 6.68
N LEU A 455 4.28 -7.98 7.94
CA LEU A 455 5.24 -8.35 8.98
C LEU A 455 5.41 -9.87 9.01
N ALA A 456 6.50 -10.33 8.40
CA ALA A 456 6.85 -11.74 8.37
C ALA A 456 7.38 -12.22 9.73
N VAL A 457 7.54 -13.53 9.90
CA VAL A 457 8.15 -14.11 11.11
C VAL A 457 9.48 -13.43 11.44
N GLY A 458 9.59 -12.89 12.66
CA GLY A 458 10.76 -12.17 13.14
C GLY A 458 10.80 -10.67 12.79
N ALA A 459 9.90 -10.17 11.94
CA ALA A 459 9.74 -8.75 11.68
C ALA A 459 8.96 -8.05 12.79
N THR A 460 9.23 -6.75 12.98
CA THR A 460 8.56 -5.92 13.99
C THR A 460 8.19 -4.54 13.45
N ALA A 461 7.46 -3.75 14.26
CA ALA A 461 7.17 -2.35 13.95
C ALA A 461 8.43 -1.52 13.63
N GLN A 462 9.55 -1.83 14.32
CA GLN A 462 10.82 -1.14 14.17
C GLN A 462 11.41 -1.31 12.76
N ASP A 463 11.08 -2.39 12.05
CA ASP A 463 11.55 -2.57 10.67
C ASP A 463 10.94 -1.53 9.73
N ARG A 464 9.66 -1.17 9.93
CA ARG A 464 9.01 -0.11 9.16
C ARG A 464 9.61 1.27 9.48
N HIS A 465 9.93 1.53 10.75
CA HIS A 465 10.64 2.75 11.16
C HIS A 465 12.02 2.82 10.52
N ALA A 466 12.83 1.76 10.65
CA ALA A 466 14.16 1.68 10.03
C ALA A 466 14.10 1.86 8.50
N LEU A 467 13.06 1.34 7.84
CA LEU A 467 12.83 1.55 6.42
C LEU A 467 12.44 3.00 6.08
N ALA A 468 11.69 3.68 6.95
CA ALA A 468 11.30 5.09 6.79
C ALA A 468 12.44 6.09 7.03
N GLU A 469 13.40 5.76 7.90
CA GLU A 469 14.47 6.68 8.32
C GLU A 469 15.26 7.25 7.12
N PRO A 470 15.41 8.59 6.99
CA PRO A 470 16.25 9.20 5.97
C PRO A 470 17.73 8.87 6.15
N VAL A 471 18.47 8.84 5.04
CA VAL A 471 19.94 8.69 5.00
C VAL A 471 20.54 9.95 4.39
N GLY A 472 20.93 10.91 5.24
CA GLY A 472 21.42 12.21 4.79
C GLY A 472 20.36 12.94 3.94
N PRO A 473 20.62 13.24 2.66
CA PRO A 473 19.65 13.87 1.73
C PRO A 473 18.69 12.88 1.05
N LEU A 474 18.83 11.57 1.26
CA LEU A 474 17.95 10.53 0.73
C LEU A 474 16.82 10.21 1.72
N HIS A 475 15.58 10.43 1.31
CA HIS A 475 14.37 10.16 2.09
C HIS A 475 13.60 8.97 1.52
N PHE A 476 12.77 8.33 2.35
CA PHE A 476 11.98 7.15 1.98
C PHE A 476 10.49 7.38 2.26
N ALA A 477 9.65 7.03 1.29
CA ALA A 477 8.20 7.00 1.41
C ALA A 477 7.62 5.81 0.64
N GLY A 478 6.36 5.49 0.88
CA GLY A 478 5.70 4.30 0.36
C GLY A 478 5.00 3.52 1.47
N GLU A 479 4.07 2.65 1.11
CA GLU A 479 3.25 1.90 2.08
C GLU A 479 4.08 1.12 3.10
N ALA A 480 5.22 0.55 2.69
CA ALA A 480 6.08 -0.23 3.58
C ALA A 480 6.78 0.61 4.66
N THR A 481 6.78 1.94 4.51
CA THR A 481 7.41 2.90 5.42
C THR A 481 6.42 3.54 6.40
N HIS A 482 5.16 3.12 6.40
CA HIS A 482 4.17 3.59 7.36
C HIS A 482 3.92 2.51 8.41
N ASP A 483 4.10 2.84 9.68
CA ASP A 483 3.98 1.91 10.80
C ASP A 483 2.52 1.57 11.15
N ARG A 484 1.64 2.58 11.18
CA ARG A 484 0.23 2.42 11.54
C ARG A 484 -0.69 2.00 10.39
N TYR A 485 -0.37 2.37 9.15
CA TYR A 485 -1.20 2.08 7.99
C TYR A 485 -0.38 1.46 6.85
N PRO A 486 0.37 0.37 7.07
CA PRO A 486 1.12 -0.29 6.00
C PRO A 486 0.18 -0.86 4.94
N ALA A 487 0.71 -1.34 3.80
CA ALA A 487 -0.03 -2.02 2.73
C ALA A 487 -1.18 -1.24 2.07
N THR A 488 -1.46 -0.01 2.50
CA THR A 488 -2.63 0.75 2.06
C THR A 488 -2.27 1.98 1.22
N VAL A 489 -3.25 2.44 0.45
CA VAL A 489 -3.13 3.69 -0.33
C VAL A 489 -3.03 4.91 0.58
N HIS A 490 -3.81 4.94 1.66
CA HIS A 490 -3.75 6.04 2.63
C HIS A 490 -2.42 6.04 3.41
N GLY A 491 -1.86 4.87 3.71
CA GLY A 491 -0.50 4.75 4.24
C GLY A 491 0.57 5.31 3.32
N ALA A 492 0.51 4.95 2.03
CA ALA A 492 1.40 5.51 1.01
C ALA A 492 1.28 7.05 0.94
N LEU A 493 0.05 7.58 0.94
CA LEU A 493 -0.20 9.03 0.96
C LEU A 493 0.39 9.69 2.22
N LEU A 494 0.11 9.14 3.41
CA LEU A 494 0.60 9.68 4.67
C LEU A 494 2.13 9.64 4.77
N SER A 495 2.77 8.58 4.28
CA SER A 495 4.24 8.49 4.21
C SER A 495 4.83 9.53 3.26
N GLY A 496 4.15 9.85 2.15
CA GLY A 496 4.56 10.92 1.25
C GLY A 496 4.47 12.31 1.90
N ARG A 497 3.41 12.56 2.67
CA ARG A 497 3.29 13.80 3.49
C ARG A 497 4.39 13.91 4.53
N ARG A 498 4.76 12.80 5.16
CA ARG A 498 5.87 12.74 6.12
C ARG A 498 7.19 13.12 5.44
N ALA A 499 7.57 12.44 4.36
CA ALA A 499 8.83 12.71 3.66
C ALA A 499 8.92 14.17 3.14
N ALA A 500 7.83 14.72 2.60
CA ALA A 500 7.79 16.14 2.23
C ALA A 500 8.01 17.07 3.44
N SER A 501 7.41 16.74 4.59
CA SER A 501 7.56 17.54 5.82
C SER A 501 9.00 17.48 6.37
N GLU A 502 9.68 16.33 6.28
CA GLU A 502 11.08 16.18 6.66
C GLU A 502 12.00 17.08 5.82
N ILE A 503 11.77 17.14 4.50
CA ILE A 503 12.53 18.01 3.58
C ILE A 503 12.28 19.49 3.90
N LEU A 504 11.01 19.89 4.03
CA LEU A 504 10.64 21.28 4.36
C LEU A 504 11.22 21.72 5.71
N ALA A 505 11.29 20.81 6.69
CA ALA A 505 11.90 21.08 7.99
C ALA A 505 13.41 21.33 7.85
N LYS A 506 14.13 20.51 7.07
CA LYS A 506 15.57 20.70 6.79
C LYS A 506 15.83 22.05 6.11
N LEU A 507 15.07 22.37 5.06
CA LEU A 507 15.15 23.66 4.36
C LEU A 507 14.87 24.85 5.30
N SER A 508 13.88 24.71 6.19
CA SER A 508 13.56 25.73 7.18
C SER A 508 14.66 25.91 8.23
N SER A 509 15.34 24.84 8.66
CA SER A 509 16.48 24.93 9.57
C SER A 509 17.70 25.59 8.92
N GLU A 510 18.00 25.25 7.66
CA GLU A 510 19.07 25.87 6.87
C GLU A 510 18.84 27.38 6.74
N ALA A 511 17.62 27.80 6.43
CA ALA A 511 17.30 29.22 6.24
C ALA A 511 17.33 30.04 7.54
N LYS A 512 17.15 29.42 8.70
CA LYS A 512 17.22 30.09 10.01
C LYS A 512 18.65 30.21 10.57
N GLY A 513 19.65 29.64 9.89
CA GLY A 513 21.05 29.74 10.30
C GLY A 513 21.36 29.04 11.63
N TYR A 514 20.55 28.05 12.02
CA TYR A 514 20.90 27.20 13.15
C TYR A 514 22.03 26.26 12.71
N PRO A 515 23.23 26.33 13.30
CA PRO A 515 24.26 25.32 13.04
C PRO A 515 23.75 23.95 13.48
N LYS A 516 24.13 22.92 12.71
CA LYS A 516 23.77 21.51 12.94
C LYS A 516 24.18 21.01 14.31
#